data_AF-F4XPP7-F1
#
_entry.id   AF-F4XPP7-F1
#
_cell.length_a   1.000
_cell.length_b   1.000
_cell.length_c   1.000
_cell.angle_alpha   90.00
_cell.angle_beta   90.00
_cell.angle_gamma   90.00
#
_symmetry.space_group_name_H-M   'P 1'
#
loop_
_entity.id
_entity.type
_entity.pdbx_description
1 polymer ?
#
loop_
_entity_poly.entity_id
_entity_poly.type
_entity_poly.pdbx_seq_one_letter_code
_entity_poly.pdbx_strand_id
1 'polypeptide(L)'
;MLTTKDVSSNDLDKSLNFYVTDQHNPLIGDSKISRTIIFIDSGVDDYQSLVNGTVPESDVIVLESTQDGVAQITKALQGRTDISAIHIVSHGSPGCLYLGNSQLSLDTLNHYLPQLKTWSTTDSATPILLYGCNVAGGDAGTEFLERLHQITGTDIAASANRTGNAALGGDWNLECCTGQIGVDSAFLPELMQVYQGVFAVSFSNANNFPVGTIVVSIKDKTVMR
;
A
#
# COMPACT_ATOMS: atom_id res chain seq x y z
N MET A 1 74.95 -66.54 16.28
CA MET A 1 74.17 -65.58 17.10
C MET A 1 72.79 -65.52 16.46
N LEU A 2 71.75 -66.18 17.00
CA LEU A 2 70.85 -65.65 18.05
C LEU A 2 70.49 -64.19 17.70
N THR A 3 69.25 -63.79 17.41
CA THR A 3 67.97 -64.23 18.00
C THR A 3 66.82 -63.53 17.28
N THR A 4 65.67 -64.20 17.29
CA THR A 4 64.31 -63.65 17.46
C THR A 4 64.24 -62.23 18.04
N LYS A 5 63.27 -61.40 17.63
CA LYS A 5 62.12 -61.04 18.48
C LYS A 5 61.26 -59.92 17.90
N ASP A 6 59.98 -60.13 18.13
CA ASP A 6 58.86 -59.22 18.14
C ASP A 6 59.05 -57.94 18.98
N VAL A 7 58.05 -57.07 18.83
CA VAL A 7 57.56 -56.02 19.75
C VAL A 7 58.29 -54.67 19.66
N SER A 8 57.59 -53.63 19.21
CA SER A 8 56.84 -52.77 20.12
C SER A 8 56.20 -51.59 19.40
N SER A 9 54.91 -51.39 19.69
CA SER A 9 54.28 -50.08 19.64
C SER A 9 55.04 -49.07 20.50
N ASN A 10 55.34 -47.91 19.91
CA ASN A 10 55.33 -46.55 20.46
C ASN A 10 56.05 -45.68 19.44
N ASP A 11 55.43 -44.58 19.01
CA ASP A 11 55.82 -43.22 19.41
C ASP A 11 54.81 -42.28 18.71
N LEU A 12 54.11 -41.30 19.31
CA LEU A 12 54.39 -40.48 20.48
C LEU A 12 53.08 -39.94 21.09
N ASP A 13 53.13 -39.92 22.41
CA ASP A 13 52.44 -39.08 23.38
C ASP A 13 52.24 -37.62 22.93
N LYS A 14 51.02 -37.11 23.09
CA LYS A 14 50.76 -35.74 23.57
C LYS A 14 49.41 -35.68 24.28
N SER A 15 49.48 -36.04 25.56
CA SER A 15 48.89 -35.30 26.69
C SER A 15 47.46 -34.76 26.58
N LEU A 16 46.60 -35.38 27.39
CA LEU A 16 45.44 -34.85 28.12
C LEU A 16 45.24 -33.32 28.13
N ASN A 17 44.04 -32.86 27.76
CA ASN A 17 43.16 -32.13 28.69
C ASN A 17 41.71 -32.11 28.22
N PHE A 18 40.82 -32.16 29.22
CA PHE A 18 39.39 -32.40 29.18
C PHE A 18 38.62 -31.05 29.24
N TYR A 19 37.36 -31.08 28.80
CA TYR A 19 36.26 -30.09 28.97
C TYR A 19 36.01 -29.03 27.87
N VAL A 20 35.00 -29.37 27.03
CA VAL A 20 33.88 -28.57 26.50
C VAL A 20 34.13 -27.09 26.15
N THR A 21 34.04 -26.79 24.85
CA THR A 21 33.73 -25.45 24.32
C THR A 21 32.72 -25.53 23.18
N ASP A 22 31.47 -25.23 23.54
CA ASP A 22 30.58 -24.29 22.87
C ASP A 22 30.74 -24.11 21.35
N GLN A 23 29.87 -24.76 20.57
CA GLN A 23 29.60 -24.36 19.19
C GLN A 23 28.28 -23.59 19.20
N HIS A 24 28.38 -22.29 19.46
CA HIS A 24 27.34 -21.32 19.09
C HIS A 24 27.12 -21.43 17.58
N ASN A 25 26.05 -22.11 17.19
CA ASN A 25 25.50 -22.04 15.85
C ASN A 25 24.15 -21.32 15.95
N PRO A 26 24.09 -19.98 15.81
CA PRO A 26 22.81 -19.31 15.73
C PRO A 26 22.26 -19.50 14.31
N LEU A 27 21.58 -20.63 14.05
CA LEU A 27 20.77 -20.82 12.83
C LEU A 27 19.29 -20.55 13.05
N ILE A 28 18.99 -19.58 13.91
CA ILE A 28 17.74 -18.83 13.82
C ILE A 28 18.15 -17.39 14.13
N GLY A 29 18.71 -16.70 13.14
CA GLY A 29 18.54 -15.26 13.13
C GLY A 29 17.04 -15.03 13.04
N ASP A 30 16.47 -14.30 13.99
CA ASP A 30 15.10 -13.79 13.88
C ASP A 30 15.00 -13.11 12.52
N SER A 31 14.48 -13.83 11.53
CA SER A 31 14.07 -13.24 10.27
C SER A 31 12.91 -12.36 10.69
N LYS A 32 13.21 -11.10 10.94
CA LYS A 32 12.27 -10.06 11.29
C LYS A 32 11.19 -10.13 10.22
N ILE A 33 10.05 -10.73 10.57
CA ILE A 33 8.96 -10.95 9.62
C ILE A 33 8.45 -9.57 9.26
N SER A 34 8.88 -9.07 8.11
CA SER A 34 8.39 -7.80 7.58
C SER A 34 6.94 -7.99 7.18
N ARG A 35 6.10 -7.03 7.59
CA ARG A 35 4.65 -7.13 7.43
C ARG A 35 4.16 -6.23 6.31
N THR A 36 3.31 -6.80 5.46
CA THR A 36 2.50 -6.02 4.52
C THR A 36 1.26 -5.53 5.23
N ILE A 37 0.95 -4.23 5.11
CA ILE A 37 -0.27 -3.63 5.64
C ILE A 37 -1.19 -3.25 4.48
N ILE A 38 -2.45 -3.65 4.55
CA ILE A 38 -3.45 -3.38 3.51
C ILE A 38 -4.57 -2.55 4.13
N PHE A 39 -4.65 -1.29 3.71
CA PHE A 39 -5.76 -0.40 4.05
C PHE A 39 -6.85 -0.51 2.99
N ILE A 40 -8.08 -0.78 3.42
CA ILE A 40 -9.25 -0.88 2.54
C ILE A 40 -10.28 0.13 2.98
N ASP A 41 -10.57 1.11 2.13
CA ASP A 41 -11.65 2.05 2.34
C ASP A 41 -13.01 1.35 2.32
N SER A 42 -13.82 1.51 3.37
CA SER A 42 -15.13 0.85 3.44
C SER A 42 -16.16 1.42 2.46
N GLY A 43 -15.82 2.50 1.74
CA GLY A 43 -16.66 3.14 0.74
C GLY A 43 -16.58 2.48 -0.64
N VAL A 44 -15.61 1.59 -0.90
CA VAL A 44 -15.59 0.81 -2.15
C VAL A 44 -16.65 -0.28 -2.15
N ASP A 45 -17.11 -0.65 -3.34
CA ASP A 45 -18.10 -1.72 -3.52
C ASP A 45 -17.59 -3.04 -2.92
N ASP A 46 -18.46 -3.76 -2.19
CA ASP A 46 -18.17 -5.11 -1.66
C ASP A 46 -16.79 -5.24 -0.96
N TYR A 47 -16.45 -4.24 -0.13
CA TYR A 47 -15.16 -4.20 0.58
C TYR A 47 -14.93 -5.44 1.45
N GLN A 48 -15.99 -6.11 1.92
CA GLN A 48 -15.85 -7.35 2.71
C GLN A 48 -15.24 -8.48 1.89
N SER A 49 -15.61 -8.61 0.61
CA SER A 49 -14.95 -9.59 -0.28
C SER A 49 -13.49 -9.23 -0.51
N LEU A 50 -13.15 -7.94 -0.61
CA LEU A 50 -11.75 -7.49 -0.71
C LEU A 50 -10.95 -7.88 0.54
N VAL A 51 -11.49 -7.63 1.74
CA VAL A 51 -10.87 -8.05 3.01
C VAL A 51 -10.65 -9.56 3.05
N ASN A 52 -11.62 -10.36 2.61
CA ASN A 52 -11.51 -11.83 2.64
C ASN A 52 -10.55 -12.40 1.60
N GLY A 53 -10.23 -11.64 0.55
CA GLY A 53 -9.35 -12.08 -0.53
C GLY A 53 -7.97 -11.44 -0.54
N THR A 54 -7.57 -10.79 0.56
CA THR A 54 -6.18 -10.32 0.72
C THR A 54 -5.21 -11.49 0.82
N VAL A 55 -3.95 -11.24 0.46
CA VAL A 55 -2.88 -12.24 0.63
C VAL A 55 -2.70 -12.63 2.11
N PRO A 56 -2.32 -13.89 2.41
CA PRO A 56 -2.06 -14.35 3.78
C PRO A 56 -0.95 -13.53 4.45
N GLU A 57 -0.90 -13.59 5.79
CA GLU A 57 0.14 -12.96 6.62
C GLU A 57 0.24 -11.43 6.47
N SER A 58 -0.82 -10.79 5.92
CA SER A 58 -0.97 -9.34 5.88
C SER A 58 -1.82 -8.81 7.04
N ASP A 59 -1.53 -7.59 7.47
CA ASP A 59 -2.37 -6.85 8.41
C ASP A 59 -3.40 -6.03 7.64
N VAL A 60 -4.66 -6.46 7.65
CA VAL A 60 -5.75 -5.75 6.96
C VAL A 60 -6.44 -4.77 7.91
N ILE A 61 -6.57 -3.51 7.47
CA ILE A 61 -7.19 -2.43 8.23
C ILE A 61 -8.27 -1.78 7.37
N VAL A 62 -9.52 -1.85 7.83
CA VAL A 62 -10.64 -1.19 7.16
C VAL A 62 -10.70 0.28 7.62
N LEU A 63 -10.75 1.21 6.66
CA LEU A 63 -10.94 2.62 6.94
C LEU A 63 -12.43 2.94 7.01
N GLU A 64 -12.83 3.61 8.08
CA GLU A 64 -14.21 4.03 8.29
C GLU A 64 -14.56 5.20 7.36
N SER A 65 -15.63 5.04 6.56
CA SER A 65 -16.11 6.04 5.60
C SER A 65 -16.46 7.41 6.18
N THR A 66 -16.67 7.49 7.50
CA THR A 66 -17.11 8.72 8.20
C THR A 66 -15.97 9.48 8.87
N GLN A 67 -14.74 8.98 8.80
CA GLN A 67 -13.56 9.57 9.44
C GLN A 67 -12.52 9.95 8.39
N ASP A 68 -11.59 10.84 8.77
CA ASP A 68 -10.48 11.23 7.90
C ASP A 68 -9.58 10.01 7.66
N GLY A 69 -9.53 9.52 6.42
CA GLY A 69 -8.80 8.31 6.06
C GLY A 69 -7.28 8.47 6.15
N VAL A 70 -6.75 9.66 5.86
CA VAL A 70 -5.31 9.94 6.01
C VAL A 70 -4.92 9.86 7.49
N ALA A 71 -5.72 10.44 8.38
CA ALA A 71 -5.50 10.39 9.82
C ALA A 71 -5.61 8.95 10.36
N GLN A 72 -6.54 8.14 9.85
CA GLN A 72 -6.67 6.73 10.21
C GLN A 72 -5.42 5.94 9.83
N ILE A 73 -4.92 6.10 8.60
CA ILE A 73 -3.69 5.44 8.13
C ILE A 73 -2.50 5.88 9.00
N THR A 74 -2.31 7.19 9.21
CA THR A 74 -1.22 7.69 10.06
C THR A 74 -1.27 7.10 11.46
N LYS A 75 -2.45 7.06 12.08
CA LYS A 75 -2.61 6.49 13.42
C LYS A 75 -2.29 4.99 13.44
N ALA A 76 -2.68 4.25 12.41
CA ALA A 76 -2.43 2.83 12.30
C ALA A 76 -0.94 2.51 12.11
N LEU A 77 -0.21 3.34 11.36
CA LEU A 77 1.23 3.20 11.10
C LEU A 77 2.09 3.63 12.30
N GLN A 78 1.54 4.44 13.21
CA GLN A 78 2.30 5.00 14.33
C GLN A 78 2.91 3.89 15.21
N GLY A 79 4.23 3.95 15.38
CA GLY A 79 4.98 3.03 16.23
C GLY A 79 5.19 1.63 15.63
N ARG A 80 4.73 1.39 14.40
CA ARG A 80 5.05 0.16 13.66
C ARG A 80 6.41 0.29 13.00
N THR A 81 7.21 -0.76 13.12
CA THR A 81 8.46 -0.94 12.37
C THR A 81 8.28 -2.12 11.41
N ASP A 82 9.19 -2.26 10.45
CA ASP A 82 9.30 -3.48 9.61
C ASP A 82 8.13 -3.71 8.67
N ILE A 83 7.62 -2.60 8.13
CA ILE A 83 6.59 -2.65 7.11
C ILE A 83 7.27 -2.82 5.76
N SER A 84 7.03 -3.96 5.12
CA SER A 84 7.57 -4.27 3.78
C SER A 84 6.87 -3.49 2.68
N ALA A 85 5.56 -3.26 2.84
CA ALA A 85 4.75 -2.52 1.88
C ALA A 85 3.46 -2.02 2.54
N ILE A 86 2.95 -0.91 2.01
CA ILE A 86 1.63 -0.38 2.33
C ILE A 86 0.78 -0.44 1.07
N HIS A 87 -0.36 -1.14 1.13
CA HIS A 87 -1.36 -1.13 0.09
C HIS A 87 -2.53 -0.27 0.55
N ILE A 88 -3.04 0.60 -0.32
CA ILE A 88 -4.20 1.45 -0.05
C ILE A 88 -5.21 1.22 -1.16
N VAL A 89 -6.41 0.78 -0.78
CA VAL A 89 -7.50 0.43 -1.69
C VAL A 89 -8.64 1.39 -1.46
N SER A 90 -9.00 2.16 -2.47
CA SER A 90 -10.03 3.17 -2.36
C SER A 90 -10.62 3.55 -3.71
N HIS A 91 -11.69 4.33 -3.71
CA HIS A 91 -12.07 5.06 -4.92
C HIS A 91 -10.95 6.04 -5.33
N GLY A 92 -10.89 6.33 -6.64
CA GLY A 92 -9.87 7.22 -7.20
C GLY A 92 -10.37 8.07 -8.37
N SER A 93 -9.61 9.12 -8.64
CA SER A 93 -9.64 9.93 -9.86
C SER A 93 -8.23 10.47 -10.15
N PRO A 94 -7.94 11.05 -11.33
CA PRO A 94 -6.63 11.62 -11.64
C PRO A 94 -6.07 12.52 -10.53
N GLY A 95 -4.98 12.08 -9.90
CA GLY A 95 -4.30 12.79 -8.83
C GLY A 95 -5.06 12.85 -7.49
N CYS A 96 -5.97 11.91 -7.23
CA CYS A 96 -6.79 11.89 -6.02
C CYS A 96 -7.19 10.48 -5.55
N LEU A 97 -7.05 10.24 -4.26
CA LEU A 97 -7.66 9.11 -3.52
C LEU A 97 -8.78 9.63 -2.61
N TYR A 98 -9.91 8.93 -2.58
CA TYR A 98 -11.00 9.19 -1.64
C TYR A 98 -10.87 8.26 -0.46
N LEU A 99 -10.50 8.79 0.71
CA LEU A 99 -10.16 8.00 1.90
C LEU A 99 -11.06 8.43 3.06
N GLY A 100 -11.95 7.55 3.47
CA GLY A 100 -12.98 7.84 4.45
C GLY A 100 -13.88 8.98 3.99
N ASN A 101 -13.96 10.04 4.80
CA ASN A 101 -14.65 11.28 4.45
C ASN A 101 -13.72 12.38 3.88
N SER A 102 -12.47 12.02 3.56
CA SER A 102 -11.40 12.93 3.15
C SER A 102 -10.89 12.62 1.74
N GLN A 103 -10.09 13.53 1.18
CA GLN A 103 -9.39 13.34 -0.09
C GLN A 103 -7.90 13.54 0.11
N LEU A 104 -7.09 12.59 -0.36
CA LEU A 104 -5.66 12.77 -0.54
C LEU A 104 -5.41 13.09 -2.02
N SER A 105 -5.17 14.35 -2.33
CA SER A 105 -5.05 14.88 -3.69
C SER A 105 -4.00 15.98 -3.78
N LEU A 106 -3.67 16.41 -5.00
CA LEU A 106 -2.76 17.55 -5.22
C LEU A 106 -3.09 18.79 -4.37
N ASP A 107 -4.38 19.07 -4.18
CA ASP A 107 -4.86 20.22 -3.39
C ASP A 107 -4.65 20.03 -1.88
N THR A 108 -4.64 18.78 -1.40
CA THR A 108 -4.59 18.46 0.05
C THR A 108 -3.25 17.92 0.52
N LEU A 109 -2.31 17.60 -0.39
CA LEU A 109 -0.99 17.09 -0.02
C LEU A 109 -0.24 17.99 0.97
N ASN A 110 -0.30 19.31 0.77
CA ASN A 110 0.35 20.27 1.69
C ASN A 110 -0.29 20.28 3.08
N HIS A 111 -1.60 20.05 3.17
CA HIS A 111 -2.30 19.94 4.44
C HIS A 111 -1.87 18.69 5.22
N TYR A 112 -1.70 17.56 4.52
CA TYR A 112 -1.33 16.28 5.11
C TYR A 112 0.19 16.03 5.20
N LEU A 113 1.02 17.00 4.82
CA LEU A 113 2.48 16.85 4.79
C LEU A 113 3.08 16.31 6.11
N PRO A 114 2.68 16.78 7.31
CA PRO A 114 3.19 16.22 8.57
C PRO A 114 2.84 14.74 8.74
N GLN A 115 1.63 14.33 8.37
CA GLN A 115 1.16 12.95 8.43
C GLN A 115 1.86 12.04 7.42
N LEU A 116 1.97 12.47 6.16
CA LEU A 116 2.52 11.67 5.07
C LEU A 116 4.01 11.39 5.26
N LYS A 117 4.76 12.33 5.87
CA LYS A 117 6.16 12.12 6.23
C LYS A 117 6.38 10.98 7.23
N THR A 118 5.35 10.54 7.94
CA THR A 118 5.45 9.42 8.88
C THR A 118 4.96 8.10 8.31
N TRP A 119 4.55 8.06 7.04
CA TRP A 119 4.05 6.82 6.41
C TRP A 119 5.17 5.88 6.00
N SER A 120 6.37 6.39 5.71
CA SER A 120 7.55 5.57 5.51
C SER A 120 8.22 5.23 6.84
N THR A 121 8.83 4.05 6.91
CA THR A 121 9.69 3.68 8.04
C THR A 121 11.12 4.15 7.77
N THR A 122 11.85 4.58 8.80
CA THR A 122 13.25 5.03 8.65
C THR A 122 14.21 3.89 8.36
N ASP A 123 13.81 2.66 8.69
CA ASP A 123 14.71 1.52 8.77
C ASP A 123 14.68 0.65 7.50
N SER A 124 13.67 0.85 6.64
CA SER A 124 13.53 0.15 5.35
C SER A 124 12.67 0.94 4.37
N ALA A 125 12.96 0.81 3.07
CA ALA A 125 12.05 1.32 2.05
C ALA A 125 10.69 0.62 2.17
N THR A 126 9.64 1.39 2.46
CA THR A 126 8.26 0.92 2.59
C THR A 126 7.44 1.45 1.41
N PRO A 127 7.52 0.82 0.22
CA PRO A 127 6.77 1.25 -0.95
C PRO A 127 5.27 1.30 -0.68
N ILE A 128 4.59 2.25 -1.33
CA ILE A 128 3.15 2.48 -1.19
C ILE A 128 2.48 2.17 -2.52
N LEU A 129 1.51 1.26 -2.49
CA LEU A 129 0.76 0.77 -3.64
C LEU A 129 -0.68 1.27 -3.55
N LEU A 130 -1.12 2.04 -4.54
CA LEU A 130 -2.39 2.75 -4.55
C LEU A 130 -3.35 2.12 -5.58
N TYR A 131 -4.36 1.42 -5.09
CA TYR A 131 -5.41 0.82 -5.91
C TYR A 131 -6.63 1.74 -5.93
N GLY A 132 -6.81 2.46 -7.02
CA GLY A 132 -7.96 3.35 -7.22
C GLY A 132 -8.07 3.80 -8.68
N CYS A 133 -9.29 3.92 -9.19
CA CYS A 133 -9.49 4.23 -10.60
C CYS A 133 -8.76 5.52 -11.03
N ASN A 134 -7.84 5.38 -11.97
CA ASN A 134 -7.11 6.45 -12.63
C ASN A 134 -6.31 7.39 -11.70
N VAL A 135 -5.88 6.94 -10.52
CA VAL A 135 -5.09 7.77 -9.58
C VAL A 135 -3.85 8.35 -10.25
N ALA A 136 -3.16 7.55 -11.07
CA ALA A 136 -2.01 7.97 -11.88
C ALA A 136 -2.39 8.39 -13.32
N GLY A 137 -3.67 8.62 -13.60
CA GLY A 137 -4.14 8.99 -14.94
C GLY A 137 -3.72 10.40 -15.34
N GLY A 138 -3.06 10.54 -16.49
CA GLY A 138 -2.71 11.84 -17.09
C GLY A 138 -1.71 12.67 -16.29
N ASP A 139 -1.60 13.96 -16.63
CA ASP A 139 -0.61 14.88 -16.05
C ASP A 139 -0.84 15.07 -14.54
N ALA A 140 -2.10 15.19 -14.11
CA ALA A 140 -2.45 15.33 -12.69
C ALA A 140 -2.06 14.10 -11.87
N GLY A 141 -2.27 12.89 -12.42
CA GLY A 141 -1.86 11.66 -11.75
C GLY A 141 -0.34 11.52 -11.65
N THR A 142 0.38 11.86 -12.72
CA THR A 142 1.85 11.89 -12.72
C THR A 142 2.38 12.85 -11.66
N GLU A 143 1.88 14.09 -11.62
CA GLU A 143 2.31 15.07 -10.62
C GLU A 143 1.99 14.59 -9.19
N PHE A 144 0.82 13.98 -8.98
CA PHE A 144 0.42 13.47 -7.67
C PHE A 144 1.39 12.40 -7.15
N LEU A 145 1.76 11.44 -8.00
CA LEU A 145 2.74 10.39 -7.65
C LEU A 145 4.11 10.97 -7.32
N GLU A 146 4.62 11.90 -8.14
CA GLU A 146 5.92 12.53 -7.91
C GLU A 146 5.94 13.31 -6.58
N ARG A 147 4.88 14.07 -6.30
CA ARG A 147 4.76 14.83 -5.04
C ARG A 147 4.64 13.91 -3.84
N LEU A 148 3.84 12.85 -3.93
CA LEU A 148 3.68 11.90 -2.84
C LEU A 148 4.99 11.15 -2.56
N HIS A 149 5.71 10.74 -3.60
CA HIS A 149 7.05 10.16 -3.50
C HIS A 149 8.03 11.12 -2.79
N GLN A 150 8.06 12.40 -3.18
CA GLN A 150 8.92 13.40 -2.54
C GLN A 150 8.58 13.63 -1.06
N ILE A 151 7.30 13.61 -0.69
CA ILE A 151 6.86 13.85 0.69
C ILE A 151 7.15 12.64 1.58
N THR A 152 6.86 11.44 1.09
CA THR A 152 7.00 10.18 1.85
C THR A 152 8.43 9.65 1.82
N GLY A 153 9.22 10.01 0.81
CA GLY A 153 10.58 9.50 0.62
C GLY A 153 10.62 8.02 0.21
N THR A 154 9.52 7.47 -0.31
CA THR A 154 9.44 6.06 -0.73
C THR A 154 8.81 5.90 -2.11
N ASP A 155 9.00 4.74 -2.72
CA ASP A 155 8.47 4.45 -4.05
C ASP A 155 6.96 4.28 -4.02
N ILE A 156 6.29 4.89 -4.99
CA ILE A 156 4.83 4.85 -5.14
C ILE A 156 4.47 4.12 -6.42
N ALA A 157 3.55 3.17 -6.35
CA ALA A 157 2.87 2.58 -7.51
C ALA A 157 1.38 2.93 -7.48
N ALA A 158 0.78 3.21 -8.63
CA ALA A 158 -0.66 3.45 -8.72
C ALA A 158 -1.23 3.09 -10.09
N SER A 159 -2.54 2.84 -10.12
CA SER A 159 -3.29 2.57 -11.34
C SER A 159 -3.53 3.83 -12.17
N ALA A 160 -3.20 3.74 -13.47
CA ALA A 160 -3.43 4.79 -14.46
C ALA A 160 -4.79 4.67 -15.14
N ASN A 161 -5.45 3.52 -15.02
CA ASN A 161 -6.75 3.20 -15.61
C ASN A 161 -7.76 2.74 -14.52
N ARG A 162 -8.89 2.16 -14.92
CA ARG A 162 -9.87 1.62 -13.98
C ARG A 162 -9.32 0.39 -13.26
N THR A 163 -9.52 0.32 -11.95
CA THR A 163 -9.10 -0.84 -11.15
C THR A 163 -10.29 -1.72 -10.78
N GLY A 164 -10.15 -3.05 -10.91
CA GLY A 164 -11.13 -4.06 -10.53
C GLY A 164 -11.54 -4.97 -11.70
N ASN A 165 -12.85 -5.19 -11.83
CA ASN A 165 -13.43 -6.16 -12.76
C ASN A 165 -13.12 -5.86 -14.25
N ALA A 166 -12.51 -6.85 -14.94
CA ALA A 166 -12.22 -6.80 -16.37
C ALA A 166 -13.46 -6.65 -17.27
N ALA A 167 -14.59 -7.25 -16.90
CA ALA A 167 -15.85 -7.07 -17.63
C ALA A 167 -16.38 -5.63 -17.56
N LEU A 168 -15.96 -4.86 -16.54
CA LEU A 168 -16.25 -3.44 -16.40
C LEU A 168 -15.13 -2.56 -16.98
N GLY A 169 -14.13 -3.14 -17.64
CA GLY A 169 -13.02 -2.41 -18.24
C GLY A 169 -11.96 -1.95 -17.25
N GLY A 170 -11.86 -2.61 -16.08
CA GLY A 170 -10.75 -2.42 -15.16
C GLY A 170 -9.76 -3.59 -15.17
N ASP A 171 -8.62 -3.41 -14.52
CA ASP A 171 -7.71 -4.49 -14.19
C ASP A 171 -7.12 -4.27 -12.79
N TRP A 172 -6.10 -5.01 -12.39
CA TRP A 172 -5.50 -4.88 -11.05
C TRP A 172 -4.05 -4.40 -11.10
N ASN A 173 -3.61 -3.91 -12.27
CA ASN A 173 -2.26 -3.47 -12.49
C ASN A 173 -2.06 -2.08 -11.90
N LEU A 174 -0.82 -1.80 -11.52
CA LEU A 174 -0.37 -0.46 -11.15
C LEU A 174 0.65 -0.05 -12.21
N GLU A 175 0.18 0.66 -13.23
CA GLU A 175 0.97 0.94 -14.43
C GLU A 175 2.03 2.01 -14.23
N CYS A 176 1.85 2.88 -13.23
CA CYS A 176 2.74 3.99 -12.96
C CYS A 176 3.49 3.78 -11.65
N CYS A 177 4.81 3.89 -11.71
CA CYS A 177 5.70 3.76 -10.56
C CYS A 177 6.72 4.91 -10.53
N THR A 178 7.07 5.42 -9.34
CA THR A 178 8.14 6.42 -9.17
C THR A 178 9.53 5.80 -9.00
N GLY A 179 9.61 4.48 -8.86
CA GLY A 179 10.83 3.69 -8.67
C GLY A 179 10.62 2.21 -8.99
N GLN A 180 11.61 1.37 -8.67
CA GLN A 180 11.50 -0.07 -8.90
C GLN A 180 10.77 -0.73 -7.73
N ILE A 181 9.52 -1.17 -7.97
CA ILE A 181 8.69 -1.80 -6.95
C ILE A 181 8.65 -3.30 -7.20
N GLY A 182 9.26 -4.06 -6.29
CA GLY A 182 9.27 -5.53 -6.27
C GLY A 182 8.28 -6.10 -5.25
N VAL A 183 7.07 -5.54 -5.20
CA VAL A 183 6.03 -5.93 -4.24
C VAL A 183 4.88 -6.59 -4.99
N ASP A 184 4.41 -7.73 -4.47
CA ASP A 184 3.29 -8.47 -5.02
C ASP A 184 1.94 -7.77 -4.79
N SER A 185 0.88 -8.26 -5.44
CA SER A 185 -0.48 -7.74 -5.26
C SER A 185 -0.98 -7.84 -3.81
N ALA A 186 -1.83 -6.90 -3.40
CA ALA A 186 -2.58 -6.99 -2.15
C ALA A 186 -3.55 -8.19 -2.09
N PHE A 187 -3.96 -8.69 -3.25
CA PHE A 187 -5.07 -9.62 -3.41
C PHE A 187 -4.67 -10.94 -4.03
N LEU A 188 -5.35 -12.00 -3.60
CA LEU A 188 -5.26 -13.33 -4.18
C LEU A 188 -5.81 -13.35 -5.62
N PRO A 189 -5.21 -14.12 -6.54
CA PRO A 189 -5.68 -14.24 -7.91
C PRO A 189 -7.15 -14.67 -8.01
N GLU A 190 -7.62 -15.52 -7.09
CA GLU A 190 -9.00 -16.00 -7.05
C GLU A 190 -9.98 -14.84 -6.82
N LEU A 191 -9.70 -13.94 -5.86
CA LEU A 191 -10.50 -12.76 -5.62
C LEU A 191 -10.52 -11.85 -6.85
N MET A 192 -9.35 -11.60 -7.44
CA MET A 192 -9.21 -10.70 -8.59
C MET A 192 -10.03 -11.15 -9.81
N GLN A 193 -10.31 -12.45 -9.93
CA GLN A 193 -11.16 -13.02 -10.97
C GLN A 193 -12.66 -12.91 -10.69
N VAL A 194 -13.06 -12.96 -9.41
CA VAL A 194 -14.49 -13.02 -9.04
C VAL A 194 -15.07 -11.70 -8.55
N TYR A 195 -14.24 -10.74 -8.17
CA TYR A 195 -14.68 -9.43 -7.70
C TYR A 195 -15.47 -8.69 -8.79
N GLN A 196 -16.69 -8.26 -8.45
CA GLN A 196 -17.64 -7.75 -9.43
C GLN A 196 -17.55 -6.24 -9.66
N GLY A 197 -16.94 -5.50 -8.73
CA GLY A 197 -16.89 -4.04 -8.75
C GLY A 197 -15.70 -3.44 -9.50
N VAL A 198 -15.69 -2.10 -9.57
CA VAL A 198 -14.51 -1.30 -9.88
C VAL A 198 -14.38 -0.18 -8.86
N PHE A 199 -13.18 0.35 -8.67
CA PHE A 199 -12.95 1.43 -7.70
C PHE A 199 -13.31 2.82 -8.25
N ALA A 200 -14.31 2.92 -9.12
CA ALA A 200 -14.74 4.19 -9.71
C ALA A 200 -15.67 4.94 -8.76
N VAL A 201 -15.53 6.27 -8.65
CA VAL A 201 -16.45 7.08 -7.84
C VAL A 201 -17.86 6.99 -8.42
N SER A 202 -18.80 6.45 -7.66
CA SER A 202 -20.21 6.52 -7.99
C SER A 202 -20.75 7.89 -7.59
N PHE A 203 -20.67 8.86 -8.49
CA PHE A 203 -21.46 10.08 -8.32
C PHE A 203 -22.93 9.71 -8.52
N SER A 204 -23.71 9.59 -7.44
CA SER A 204 -25.16 9.56 -7.57
C SER A 204 -25.59 10.81 -8.34
N ASN A 205 -26.20 10.64 -9.51
CA ASN A 205 -26.64 11.75 -10.37
C ASN A 205 -27.27 12.88 -9.54
N ALA A 206 -26.77 14.10 -9.68
CA ALA A 206 -27.22 15.31 -9.02
C ALA A 206 -28.62 15.78 -9.48
N ASN A 207 -29.58 14.87 -9.66
CA ASN A 207 -30.93 15.18 -10.11
C ASN A 207 -31.89 15.52 -8.96
N ASN A 208 -31.39 15.77 -7.75
CA ASN A 208 -32.24 16.17 -6.63
C ASN A 208 -31.75 17.43 -5.88
N PHE A 209 -31.05 18.32 -6.58
CA PHE A 209 -31.12 19.73 -6.19
C PHE A 209 -32.43 20.28 -6.73
N PRO A 210 -33.32 20.84 -5.89
CA PRO A 210 -34.43 21.63 -6.43
C PRO A 210 -33.79 22.73 -7.27
N VAL A 211 -34.04 22.70 -8.58
CA VAL A 211 -33.71 23.80 -9.48
C VAL A 211 -34.50 25.00 -8.98
N GLY A 212 -33.87 25.79 -8.11
CA GLY A 212 -34.31 27.13 -7.83
C GLY A 212 -34.26 27.86 -9.16
N THR A 213 -35.43 28.08 -9.75
CA THR A 213 -35.59 28.91 -10.92
C THR A 213 -35.11 30.32 -10.56
N ILE A 214 -33.82 30.61 -10.77
CA ILE A 214 -33.39 31.99 -10.92
C ILE A 214 -33.78 32.38 -12.33
N VAL A 215 -35.05 32.77 -12.49
CA VAL A 215 -35.43 33.68 -13.58
C VAL A 215 -34.74 35.00 -13.26
N VAL A 216 -33.55 35.20 -13.82
CA VAL A 216 -33.04 36.56 -14.02
C VAL A 216 -33.98 37.19 -15.04
N SER A 217 -34.99 37.90 -14.55
CA SER A 217 -35.84 38.76 -15.37
C SER A 217 -34.97 39.90 -15.88
N ILE A 218 -34.37 39.72 -17.05
CA ILE A 218 -33.80 40.82 -17.81
C ILE A 218 -35.02 41.60 -18.32
N LYS A 219 -35.48 42.59 -17.55
CA LYS A 219 -36.43 43.57 -18.06
C LYS A 219 -35.70 44.44 -19.06
N ASP A 220 -35.86 44.05 -20.32
CA ASP A 220 -35.69 44.91 -21.47
C ASP A 220 -36.42 46.24 -21.22
N LYS A 221 -35.67 47.34 -21.13
CA LYS A 221 -36.21 48.69 -21.17
C LYS A 221 -35.44 49.48 -22.23
N THR A 222 -35.87 49.28 -23.46
CA THR A 222 -35.88 50.32 -24.50
C THR A 222 -37.37 50.47 -24.85
N VAL A 223 -38.05 51.62 -24.90
CA VAL A 223 -37.83 52.81 -25.74
C VAL A 223 -38.80 53.96 -25.32
N MET A 224 -38.30 55.21 -25.42
CA MET A 224 -38.95 56.54 -25.66
C MET A 224 -40.03 57.15 -24.75
N ARG A 225 -39.75 58.38 -24.29
CA ARG A 225 -40.24 59.63 -24.90
C ARG A 225 -39.19 60.72 -24.83
#